data_AF-A0A432TCD7-F1
#
_entry.id   AF-A0A432TCD7-F1
#
_cell.length_a   1.000
_cell.length_b   1.000
_cell.length_c   1.000
_cell.angle_alpha   90.00
_cell.angle_beta   90.00
_cell.angle_gamma   90.00
#
_symmetry.space_group_name_H-M   'P 1'
#
loop_
_entity.id
_entity.type
_entity.pdbx_description
1 polymer ?
#
loop_
_entity_poly.entity_id
_entity_poly.type
_entity_poly.pdbx_seq_one_letter_code
_entity_poly.pdbx_strand_id
1 'polypeptide(L)'
;DPKVDKIDNIGDISAQFVIETLAEARAKLSSIETDVTYIKEAELYGKLKLAINKGYEIINTIEEDPKDLRVARKFIIVYIDGIKKVTKSYTAMDEEEITDETKEKLSNLLIDVEERFDKEIQRLKKNNQFDLDVHIEVLQEQIKN
;
A
#
# COMPACT_ATOMS: atom_id res chain seq x y z
N ASP A 1 -0.24 -0.28 37.11
CA ASP A 1 -0.51 0.88 36.25
C ASP A 1 -0.16 0.50 34.81
N PRO A 2 -1.14 0.28 33.91
CA PRO A 2 -0.89 -0.37 32.61
C PRO A 2 -0.45 0.61 31.52
N LYS A 3 0.04 1.80 31.89
CA LYS A 3 0.43 2.87 30.96
C LYS A 3 1.93 2.99 30.73
N VAL A 4 2.75 2.09 31.29
CA VAL A 4 4.22 2.15 31.17
C VAL A 4 4.79 1.18 30.12
N ASP A 5 4.03 0.17 29.68
CA ASP A 5 4.53 -0.84 28.71
C ASP A 5 4.26 -0.51 27.23
N LYS A 6 3.78 0.71 26.91
CA LYS A 6 3.32 1.02 25.53
C LYS A 6 4.30 1.78 24.65
N ILE A 7 5.52 2.09 25.09
CA ILE A 7 6.38 3.03 24.34
C ILE A 7 7.82 2.52 24.10
N ASP A 8 8.33 1.53 24.84
CA ASP A 8 9.74 1.13 24.76
C ASP A 8 10.05 -0.11 23.90
N ASN A 9 9.17 -0.49 22.96
CA ASN A 9 9.45 -1.64 22.09
C ASN A 9 9.10 -1.41 20.60
N ILE A 10 9.33 -0.19 20.09
CA ILE A 10 9.30 0.12 18.64
C ILE A 10 10.71 -0.08 18.03
N GLY A 11 11.55 -0.88 18.68
CA GLY A 11 12.92 -1.17 18.25
C GLY A 11 13.01 -2.32 17.26
N ASP A 12 12.15 -3.33 17.37
CA ASP A 12 12.23 -4.54 16.54
C ASP A 12 10.84 -5.01 16.12
N ILE A 13 10.45 -4.74 14.87
CA ILE A 13 9.28 -5.41 14.29
C ILE A 13 9.68 -6.87 14.11
N SER A 14 8.96 -7.79 14.77
CA SER A 14 9.22 -9.22 14.59
C SER A 14 8.95 -9.63 13.14
N ALA A 15 9.77 -10.54 12.61
CA ALA A 15 9.56 -11.11 11.26
C ALA A 15 8.12 -11.66 11.10
N GLN A 16 7.58 -12.27 12.16
CA GLN A 16 6.21 -12.75 12.20
C GLN A 16 5.19 -11.63 11.98
N PHE A 17 5.36 -10.48 12.63
CA PHE A 17 4.47 -9.34 12.46
C PHE A 17 4.52 -8.77 11.03
N VAL A 18 5.71 -8.73 10.42
CA VAL A 18 5.86 -8.32 9.02
C VAL A 18 5.03 -9.23 8.12
N ILE A 19 5.23 -10.55 8.24
CA ILE A 19 4.55 -11.57 7.44
C ILE A 19 3.04 -11.43 7.59
N GLU A 20 2.53 -11.33 8.82
CA GLU A 20 1.09 -11.19 9.10
C GLU A 20 0.51 -9.92 8.48
N THR A 21 1.21 -8.79 8.62
CA THR A 21 0.74 -7.49 8.10
C THR A 21 0.69 -7.49 6.57
N LEU A 22 1.72 -8.03 5.90
CA LEU A 22 1.75 -8.12 4.44
C LEU A 22 0.71 -9.13 3.92
N ALA A 23 0.50 -10.24 4.62
CA ALA A 23 -0.54 -11.21 4.28
C ALA A 23 -1.94 -10.59 4.40
N GLU A 24 -2.22 -9.84 5.47
CA GLU A 24 -3.50 -9.13 5.62
C GLU A 24 -3.72 -8.12 4.50
N ALA A 25 -2.69 -7.34 4.15
CA ALA A 25 -2.75 -6.37 3.07
C ALA A 25 -3.04 -7.04 1.72
N ARG A 26 -2.37 -8.16 1.41
CA ARG A 26 -2.63 -8.96 0.18
C ARG A 26 -4.04 -9.52 0.14
N ALA A 27 -4.54 -10.05 1.26
CA ALA A 27 -5.89 -10.58 1.35
C ALA A 27 -6.94 -9.48 1.11
N LYS A 28 -6.70 -8.27 1.63
CA LYS A 28 -7.56 -7.11 1.36
C LYS A 28 -7.54 -6.74 -0.13
N LEU A 29 -6.37 -6.62 -0.75
CA LEU A 29 -6.27 -6.32 -2.19
C LEU A 29 -6.99 -7.36 -3.06
N SER A 30 -6.85 -8.65 -2.73
CA SER A 30 -7.55 -9.73 -3.43
C SER A 30 -9.07 -9.66 -3.29
N SER A 31 -9.56 -9.27 -2.10
CA SER A 31 -11.00 -8.98 -1.91
C SER A 31 -11.45 -7.80 -2.76
N ILE A 32 -10.66 -6.72 -2.84
CA ILE A 32 -11.00 -5.56 -3.68
C ILE A 32 -11.01 -5.97 -5.15
N GLU A 33 -10.05 -6.77 -5.59
CA GLU A 33 -9.99 -7.28 -6.96
C GLU A 33 -11.26 -8.06 -7.35
N THR A 34 -11.81 -8.84 -6.40
CA THR A 34 -13.10 -9.52 -6.59
C THR A 34 -14.24 -8.51 -6.70
N ASP A 35 -14.30 -7.53 -5.79
CA ASP A 35 -15.36 -6.51 -5.79
C ASP A 35 -15.34 -5.65 -7.07
N VAL A 36 -14.15 -5.36 -7.61
CA VAL A 36 -13.98 -4.59 -8.85
C VAL A 36 -14.61 -5.26 -10.07
N THR A 37 -14.77 -6.59 -10.07
CA THR A 37 -15.42 -7.30 -11.18
C THR A 37 -16.90 -6.93 -11.38
N TYR A 38 -17.55 -6.36 -10.36
CA TYR A 38 -18.94 -5.90 -10.44
C TYR A 38 -19.08 -4.48 -11.01
N ILE A 39 -17.97 -3.78 -11.24
CA ILE A 39 -17.98 -2.42 -11.79
C ILE A 39 -18.13 -2.48 -13.30
N LYS A 40 -19.25 -1.93 -13.81
CA LYS A 40 -19.56 -1.90 -15.25
C LYS A 40 -18.83 -0.77 -16.01
N GLU A 41 -18.49 0.32 -15.31
CA GLU A 41 -17.84 1.48 -15.92
C GLU A 41 -16.37 1.19 -16.21
N ALA A 42 -16.00 1.19 -17.50
CA ALA A 42 -14.69 0.71 -17.96
C ALA A 42 -13.54 1.58 -17.43
N GLU A 43 -13.74 2.90 -17.35
CA GLU A 43 -12.73 3.84 -16.84
C GLU A 43 -12.44 3.60 -15.35
N LEU A 44 -13.49 3.47 -14.54
CA LEU A 44 -13.37 3.21 -13.11
C LEU A 44 -12.76 1.85 -12.83
N TYR A 45 -13.18 0.83 -13.58
CA TYR A 45 -12.59 -0.51 -13.54
C TYR A 45 -11.08 -0.45 -13.78
N GLY A 46 -10.66 0.23 -14.85
CA GLY A 46 -9.24 0.37 -15.20
C GLY A 46 -8.42 1.06 -14.11
N LYS A 47 -8.93 2.16 -13.57
CA LYS A 47 -8.27 2.92 -12.49
C LYS A 47 -8.16 2.10 -11.20
N LEU A 48 -9.20 1.36 -10.82
CA LEU A 48 -9.16 0.48 -9.65
C LEU A 48 -8.17 -0.67 -9.83
N LYS A 49 -8.14 -1.31 -11.00
CA LYS A 49 -7.15 -2.35 -11.32
C LYS A 49 -5.72 -1.80 -11.24
N LEU A 50 -5.49 -0.59 -11.73
CA LEU A 50 -4.19 0.06 -11.64
C LEU A 50 -3.79 0.35 -10.18
N ALA A 51 -4.70 0.88 -9.38
CA ALA A 51 -4.46 1.10 -7.95
C ALA A 51 -4.16 -0.21 -7.20
N ILE A 52 -4.89 -1.30 -7.49
CA ILE A 52 -4.63 -2.63 -6.91
C ILE A 52 -3.22 -3.12 -7.28
N ASN A 53 -2.84 -3.02 -8.55
CA ASN A 53 -1.52 -3.45 -9.01
C ASN A 53 -0.39 -2.68 -8.32
N LYS A 54 -0.52 -1.35 -8.20
CA LYS A 54 0.44 -0.53 -7.45
C LYS A 54 0.45 -0.85 -5.95
N GLY A 55 -0.70 -1.20 -5.37
CA GLY A 55 -0.78 -1.72 -4.01
C GLY A 55 0.04 -3.00 -3.83
N TYR A 56 -0.03 -3.94 -4.78
CA TYR A 56 0.83 -5.13 -4.77
C TYR A 56 2.31 -4.80 -4.95
N GLU A 57 2.66 -3.82 -5.79
CA GLU A 57 4.04 -3.35 -5.95
C GLU A 57 4.62 -2.81 -4.64
N ILE A 58 3.86 -2.02 -3.88
CA ILE A 58 4.27 -1.52 -2.55
C ILE A 58 4.54 -2.70 -1.61
N ILE A 59 3.61 -3.66 -1.54
CA ILE A 59 3.76 -4.84 -0.67
C ILE A 59 5.00 -5.64 -1.05
N ASN A 60 5.24 -5.88 -2.34
CA ASN A 60 6.40 -6.64 -2.81
C ASN A 60 7.70 -5.89 -2.52
N THR A 61 7.73 -4.56 -2.67
CA THR A 61 8.92 -3.75 -2.34
C THR A 61 9.27 -3.84 -0.85
N ILE A 62 8.27 -3.90 0.03
CA ILE A 62 8.48 -4.07 1.48
C ILE A 62 8.85 -5.51 1.84
N GLU A 63 8.42 -6.49 1.05
CA GLU A 63 8.87 -7.87 1.23
C GLU A 63 10.35 -8.04 0.89
N GLU A 64 10.86 -7.29 -0.09
CA GLU A 64 12.29 -7.22 -0.41
C GLU A 64 13.10 -6.55 0.72
N ASP A 65 12.55 -5.50 1.35
CA ASP A 65 13.15 -4.87 2.52
C ASP A 65 12.14 -4.67 3.68
N PRO A 66 12.02 -5.66 4.60
CA PRO A 66 11.07 -5.63 5.71
C PRO A 66 11.17 -4.41 6.63
N LYS A 67 12.31 -3.70 6.67
CA LYS A 67 12.48 -2.53 7.54
C LYS A 67 11.59 -1.37 7.12
N ASP A 68 11.26 -1.29 5.83
CA ASP A 68 10.38 -0.26 5.27
C ASP A 68 8.94 -0.38 5.75
N LEU A 69 8.53 -1.55 6.27
CA LEU A 69 7.19 -1.71 6.85
C LEU A 69 6.96 -0.70 7.99
N ARG A 70 7.99 -0.34 8.77
CA ARG A 70 7.88 0.63 9.87
C ARG A 70 7.32 1.97 9.39
N VAL A 71 7.77 2.43 8.23
CA VAL A 71 7.41 3.73 7.68
C VAL A 71 6.19 3.66 6.75
N ALA A 72 6.01 2.53 6.05
CA ALA A 72 4.92 2.33 5.08
C ALA A 72 3.63 1.75 5.68
N ARG A 73 3.67 1.15 6.88
CA ARG A 73 2.51 0.46 7.48
C ARG A 73 1.26 1.34 7.53
N LYS A 74 1.41 2.58 8.01
CA LYS A 74 0.27 3.51 8.10
C LYS A 74 -0.31 3.81 6.72
N PHE A 75 0.57 3.95 5.72
CA PHE A 75 0.16 4.16 4.34
C PHE A 75 -0.70 3.00 3.85
N ILE A 76 -0.17 1.76 3.90
CA ILE A 76 -0.86 0.54 3.47
C ILE A 76 -2.25 0.43 4.10
N ILE A 77 -2.34 0.54 5.44
CA ILE A 77 -3.61 0.39 6.16
C ILE A 77 -4.61 1.44 5.68
N VAL A 78 -4.23 2.72 5.66
CA VAL A 78 -5.14 3.81 5.32
C VAL A 78 -5.66 3.70 3.89
N TYR A 79 -4.78 3.47 2.91
CA TYR A 79 -5.22 3.46 1.52
C TYR A 79 -5.88 2.16 1.12
N ILE A 80 -5.40 0.99 1.54
CA ILE A 80 -6.05 -0.28 1.18
C ILE A 80 -7.43 -0.37 1.82
N ASP A 81 -7.59 0.01 3.08
CA ASP A 81 -8.91 0.05 3.72
C ASP A 81 -9.80 1.13 3.09
N GLY A 82 -9.22 2.27 2.71
CA GLY A 82 -9.91 3.35 1.99
C GLY A 82 -10.47 2.89 0.65
N ILE A 83 -9.62 2.31 -0.21
CA ILE A 83 -10.01 1.75 -1.51
C ILE A 83 -11.08 0.68 -1.31
N LYS A 84 -10.87 -0.27 -0.39
CA LYS A 84 -11.86 -1.31 -0.09
C LYS A 84 -13.21 -0.74 0.28
N LYS A 85 -13.23 0.28 1.15
CA LYS A 85 -14.46 0.92 1.59
C LYS A 85 -15.19 1.58 0.42
N VAL A 86 -14.49 2.39 -0.38
CA VAL A 86 -15.14 3.11 -1.49
C VAL A 86 -15.58 2.16 -2.61
N THR A 87 -14.79 1.12 -2.92
CA THR A 87 -15.18 0.09 -3.88
C THR A 87 -16.43 -0.62 -3.41
N LYS A 88 -16.49 -1.08 -2.15
CA LYS A 88 -17.67 -1.74 -1.60
C LYS A 88 -18.90 -0.84 -1.59
N SER A 89 -18.74 0.42 -1.19
CA SER A 89 -19.83 1.39 -1.22
C SER A 89 -20.36 1.58 -2.64
N TYR A 90 -19.48 1.73 -3.63
CA TYR A 90 -19.87 1.90 -5.03
C TYR A 90 -20.57 0.66 -5.59
N THR A 91 -20.04 -0.54 -5.34
CA THR A 91 -20.64 -1.80 -5.84
C THR A 91 -21.96 -2.17 -5.15
N ALA A 92 -22.25 -1.57 -4.00
CA ALA A 92 -23.50 -1.78 -3.27
C ALA A 92 -24.62 -0.81 -3.68
N MET A 93 -24.31 0.22 -4.49
CA MET A 93 -25.31 1.15 -5.00
C MET A 93 -26.13 0.50 -6.11
N ASP A 94 -27.41 0.83 -6.14
CA ASP A 94 -28.26 0.47 -7.28
C ASP A 94 -27.86 1.30 -8.51
N GLU A 95 -28.00 0.72 -9.70
CA GLU A 95 -27.56 1.37 -10.95
C GLU A 95 -28.26 2.72 -11.20
N GLU A 96 -29.49 2.88 -10.70
CA GLU A 96 -30.25 4.13 -10.75
C GLU A 96 -29.70 5.25 -9.84
N GLU A 97 -28.95 4.87 -8.78
CA GLU A 97 -28.35 5.82 -7.84
C GLU A 97 -26.94 6.29 -8.29
N ILE A 98 -26.33 5.58 -9.24
CA ILE A 98 -24.99 5.91 -9.74
C ILE A 98 -25.08 7.07 -10.74
N THR A 99 -24.97 8.28 -10.20
CA THR A 99 -24.91 9.52 -10.99
C THR A 99 -23.54 9.75 -11.63
N ASP A 100 -23.49 10.57 -12.67
CA ASP A 100 -22.23 11.01 -13.28
C ASP A 100 -21.30 11.71 -12.27
N GLU A 101 -21.87 12.50 -11.36
CA GLU A 101 -21.11 13.14 -10.27
C GLU A 101 -20.47 12.09 -9.33
N THR A 102 -21.16 10.98 -9.05
CA THR A 102 -20.60 9.89 -8.23
C THR A 102 -19.42 9.23 -8.94
N LYS A 103 -19.56 8.98 -10.26
CA LYS A 103 -18.48 8.44 -11.09
C LYS A 103 -17.28 9.38 -11.12
N GLU A 104 -17.50 10.68 -11.32
CA GLU A 104 -16.45 11.69 -11.35
C GLU A 104 -15.71 11.78 -10.01
N LYS A 105 -16.43 11.83 -8.89
CA LYS A 105 -15.83 11.85 -7.54
C LYS A 105 -14.96 10.63 -7.29
N LEU A 106 -15.44 9.44 -7.64
CA LEU A 106 -14.65 8.21 -7.50
C LEU A 106 -13.44 8.23 -8.44
N SER A 107 -13.62 8.68 -9.68
CA SER A 107 -12.54 8.79 -10.68
C SER A 107 -11.41 9.70 -10.19
N ASN A 108 -11.73 10.88 -9.66
CA ASN A 108 -10.76 11.82 -9.11
C ASN A 108 -10.04 11.26 -7.87
N LEU A 109 -10.78 10.60 -6.98
CA LEU A 109 -10.17 9.91 -5.83
C LEU A 109 -9.15 8.86 -6.27
N LEU A 110 -9.45 8.09 -7.31
CA LEU A 110 -8.55 7.04 -7.80
C LEU A 110 -7.29 7.62 -8.44
N ILE A 111 -7.37 8.77 -9.10
CA ILE A 111 -6.21 9.51 -9.60
C ILE A 111 -5.32 9.93 -8.42
N ASP A 112 -5.90 10.54 -7.38
CA ASP A 112 -5.14 10.96 -6.19
C ASP A 112 -4.46 9.78 -5.49
N VAL A 113 -5.17 8.65 -5.38
CA VAL A 113 -4.64 7.40 -4.81
C VAL A 113 -3.47 6.90 -5.65
N GLU A 114 -3.63 6.89 -6.97
CA GLU A 114 -2.59 6.45 -7.89
C GLU A 114 -1.31 7.28 -7.73
N GLU A 115 -1.41 8.62 -7.72
CA GLU A 115 -0.25 9.49 -7.53
C GLU A 115 0.45 9.27 -6.20
N ARG A 116 -0.33 9.03 -5.14
CA ARG A 116 0.21 8.76 -3.80
C ARG A 116 0.92 7.41 -3.78
N PHE A 117 0.41 6.41 -4.49
CA PHE A 117 1.03 5.09 -4.60
C PHE A 117 2.35 5.19 -5.36
N ASP A 118 2.40 5.93 -6.47
CA ASP A 118 3.65 6.16 -7.21
C ASP A 118 4.71 6.82 -6.33
N LYS A 119 4.33 7.87 -5.61
CA LYS A 119 5.23 8.58 -4.69
C LYS A 119 5.79 7.63 -3.62
N GLU A 120 4.95 6.76 -3.07
CA GLU A 120 5.37 5.80 -2.05
C GLU A 120 6.30 4.73 -2.62
N ILE A 121 6.01 4.19 -3.81
CA ILE A 121 6.87 3.23 -4.51
C ILE A 121 8.26 3.84 -4.77
N GLN A 122 8.31 5.07 -5.29
CA GLN A 122 9.57 5.76 -5.55
C GLN A 122 10.35 6.02 -4.25
N ARG A 123 9.65 6.36 -3.16
CA ARG A 123 10.27 6.55 -1.84
C ARG A 123 10.92 5.26 -1.33
N LEU A 124 10.21 4.13 -1.41
CA LEU A 124 10.72 2.82 -0.99
C LEU A 124 11.93 2.39 -1.84
N LYS A 125 11.83 2.50 -3.17
CA LYS A 125 12.95 2.18 -4.08
C LYS A 125 14.19 3.02 -3.81
N LYS A 126 14.01 4.32 -3.51
CA LYS A 126 15.12 5.23 -3.18
C LYS A 126 15.79 4.85 -1.85
N ASN A 127 15.03 4.43 -0.85
CA ASN A 127 15.59 3.93 0.40
C ASN A 127 16.48 2.71 0.13
N ASN A 128 15.98 1.73 -0.61
CA ASN A 128 16.72 0.50 -0.92
C ASN A 128 18.04 0.79 -1.68
N GLN A 129 18.02 1.75 -2.61
CA GLN A 129 19.23 2.18 -3.33
C GLN A 129 20.25 2.83 -2.40
N PHE A 130 19.81 3.76 -1.53
CA PHE A 130 20.69 4.43 -0.59
C PHE A 130 21.38 3.44 0.36
N ASP A 131 20.64 2.47 0.87
CA ASP A 131 21.20 1.45 1.77
C ASP A 131 22.22 0.55 1.07
N LEU A 132 21.99 0.21 -0.21
CA LEU A 132 22.96 -0.51 -1.02
C LEU A 132 24.25 0.29 -1.22
N ASP A 133 24.14 1.58 -1.56
CA ASP A 133 25.30 2.46 -1.77
C ASP A 133 26.15 2.54 -0.49
N VAL A 134 25.51 2.73 0.67
CA VAL A 134 26.19 2.72 1.98
C VAL A 134 26.89 1.38 2.24
N HIS A 135 26.22 0.25 1.97
CA HIS A 135 26.84 -1.06 2.15
C HIS A 135 28.05 -1.28 1.23
N ILE A 136 27.98 -0.79 -0.02
CA ILE A 136 29.11 -0.84 -0.97
C ILE A 136 30.28 -0.01 -0.43
N GLU A 137 30.04 1.21 0.03
CA GLU A 137 31.07 2.09 0.59
C GLU A 137 31.76 1.46 1.80
N VAL A 138 30.99 0.92 2.75
CA VAL A 138 31.53 0.24 3.94
C VAL A 138 32.41 -0.96 3.56
N LEU A 139 31.96 -1.80 2.62
CA LEU A 139 32.76 -2.95 2.17
C LEU A 139 34.05 -2.51 1.46
N GLN A 140 34.00 -1.43 0.67
CA GLN A 140 35.20 -0.88 0.04
C GLN A 140 36.22 -0.36 1.06
N GLU A 141 35.76 0.29 2.13
CA GLU A 141 36.64 0.74 3.22
C GLU A 141 37.28 -0.44 3.97
N GLN A 142 36.52 -1.50 4.24
CA GLN A 142 37.03 -2.70 4.91
C GLN A 142 38.10 -3.44 4.08
N ILE A 143 37.96 -3.47 2.75
CA ILE A 143 38.95 -4.13 1.86
C ILE A 143 40.24 -3.32 1.74
N LYS A 144 40.17 -1.99 1.85
CA LYS A 144 41.34 -1.11 1.75
C LYS A 144 42.22 -1.11 3.00
N ASN A 145 41.71 -1.62 4.12
CA ASN A 145 42.41 -1.78 5.40
C ASN A 145 42.96 -3.20 5.57
#